data_AF-A0A7S1AHZ9-F1
#
_entry.id   AF-A0A7S1AHZ9-F1
#
_cell.length_a   1.000
_cell.length_b   1.000
_cell.length_c   1.000
_cell.angle_alpha   90.00
_cell.angle_beta   90.00
_cell.angle_gamma   90.00
#
_symmetry.space_group_name_H-M   'P 1'
#
loop_
_entity.id
_entity.type
_entity.pdbx_description
1 polymer ?
#
loop_
_entity_poly.entity_id
_entity_poly.type
_entity_poly.pdbx_seq_one_letter_code
_entity_poly.pdbx_strand_id
1 'polypeptide(L)'
;MWGERADAIPSVIHVAGRPSSRENSNLMGEYCRIVDYHGRPAYRKLGTTTVIRYWSPADRWLIDCEGLKESDVCNAYAEQRGMPHPADEEVVWFVWESQHRSHMRDPDFLVTSMPSEVQLVGRAQNAENSAMNGEYKLVGLHQGRPAYRKAGSRHALRYKTTGDRWLIDLEGFRDSDVCNGYADAQNSKHPGNGLQWNIWDSSRGRHVLDLSVQVIVAPTVVELLGRDSTKENASMNGSYVLAGMHAGRPAFTKADGSRHAIRYSSNMDRWLVDLEGIRDVDVCNGFAEAPAGLPPFPCKELEWQIWETSRGKHLVDQLVRTLVVPRTIVVSGREKHKENASLNGTYTLDRLVEGHPAYLKLGTPQVIRYWPSEDRWIIDLEQGFYGGDVANAYADARGANHPGFNVLRWHIWETACGKHAVDEDVIAEVADDEQHDVRSPSGKTTR
;
A
#
# COMPACT_ATOMS: atom_id res chain seq x y z
N MET A 1 2.65 -9.45 -38.85
CA MET A 1 2.31 -10.35 -37.73
C MET A 1 2.64 -9.59 -36.46
N TRP A 2 1.77 -8.66 -36.06
CA TRP A 2 1.91 -7.86 -34.84
C TRP A 2 1.40 -8.72 -33.68
N GLY A 3 2.26 -9.58 -33.14
CA GLY A 3 2.01 -10.23 -31.86
C GLY A 3 2.23 -9.22 -30.74
N GLU A 4 1.48 -8.11 -30.75
CA GLU A 4 1.50 -7.15 -29.66
C GLU A 4 1.01 -7.86 -28.42
N ARG A 5 1.89 -7.95 -27.42
CA ARG A 5 1.45 -8.14 -26.04
C ARG A 5 0.47 -7.00 -25.79
N ALA A 6 -0.82 -7.31 -25.74
CA ALA A 6 -1.77 -6.43 -25.09
C ALA A 6 -1.25 -6.26 -23.67
N ASP A 7 -0.58 -5.14 -23.40
CA ASP A 7 -0.14 -4.79 -22.07
C ASP A 7 -1.36 -4.93 -21.17
N ALA A 8 -1.24 -5.78 -20.16
CA ALA A 8 -2.36 -6.15 -19.31
C ALA A 8 -2.93 -4.87 -18.71
N ILE A 9 -4.22 -4.62 -18.94
CA ILE A 9 -4.92 -3.47 -18.37
C ILE A 9 -4.73 -3.50 -16.86
N PRO A 10 -4.09 -2.48 -16.26
CA PRO A 10 -3.76 -2.52 -14.84
C PRO A 10 -5.05 -2.55 -14.01
N SER A 11 -5.06 -3.34 -12.95
CA SER A 11 -6.16 -3.38 -11.98
C SER A 11 -6.12 -2.19 -11.02
N VAL A 12 -4.95 -1.61 -10.81
CA VAL A 12 -4.70 -0.47 -9.93
C VAL A 12 -3.82 0.54 -10.67
N ILE A 13 -4.19 1.82 -10.55
CA ILE A 13 -3.40 2.95 -11.04
C ILE A 13 -3.31 4.03 -9.97
N HIS A 14 -2.32 4.89 -10.08
CA HIS A 14 -2.05 5.95 -9.12
C HIS A 14 -2.09 7.30 -9.82
N VAL A 15 -2.67 8.28 -9.15
CA VAL A 15 -2.58 9.70 -9.51
C VAL A 15 -1.63 10.38 -8.53
N ALA A 16 -0.57 11.01 -9.01
CA ALA A 16 0.47 11.59 -8.16
C ALA A 16 1.02 12.92 -8.71
N GLY A 17 1.79 13.63 -7.87
CA GLY A 17 2.63 14.75 -8.27
C GLY A 17 2.14 16.15 -7.94
N ARG A 18 0.83 16.38 -7.71
CA ARG A 18 0.37 17.67 -7.20
C ARG A 18 0.56 17.79 -5.68
N PRO A 19 1.16 18.88 -5.17
CA PRO A 19 1.25 19.14 -3.73
C PRO A 19 -0.13 19.44 -3.14
N SER A 20 -0.31 19.13 -1.85
CA SER A 20 -1.58 19.31 -1.14
C SER A 20 -2.11 20.75 -1.16
N SER A 21 -1.22 21.75 -1.29
CA SER A 21 -1.55 23.17 -1.34
C SER A 21 -2.14 23.66 -2.66
N ARG A 22 -2.05 22.89 -3.76
CA ARG A 22 -2.61 23.27 -5.06
C ARG A 22 -4.06 22.79 -5.20
N GLU A 23 -4.86 23.50 -6.00
CA GLU A 23 -6.22 23.04 -6.33
C GLU A 23 -6.19 21.65 -6.98
N ASN A 24 -7.26 20.89 -6.86
CA ASN A 24 -7.36 19.50 -7.35
C ASN A 24 -6.31 18.53 -6.77
N SER A 25 -5.62 18.87 -5.68
CA SER A 25 -4.73 17.93 -4.97
C SER A 25 -5.48 16.75 -4.37
N ASN A 26 -6.79 16.90 -4.12
CA ASN A 26 -7.69 15.82 -3.73
C ASN A 26 -7.85 14.72 -4.80
N LEU A 27 -7.38 14.92 -6.03
CA LEU A 27 -7.36 13.88 -7.06
C LEU A 27 -6.24 12.85 -6.83
N MET A 28 -5.21 13.17 -6.05
CA MET A 28 -4.07 12.28 -5.82
C MET A 28 -4.49 11.03 -5.05
N GLY A 29 -3.88 9.88 -5.35
CA GLY A 29 -4.11 8.63 -4.64
C GLY A 29 -4.27 7.42 -5.54
N GLU A 30 -4.68 6.31 -4.93
CA GLU A 30 -4.90 5.02 -5.60
C GLU A 30 -6.30 4.92 -6.19
N TYR A 31 -6.38 4.40 -7.41
CA TYR A 31 -7.62 4.13 -8.12
C TYR A 31 -7.66 2.66 -8.56
N CYS A 32 -8.74 1.96 -8.20
CA CYS A 32 -8.96 0.56 -8.56
C CYS A 32 -9.92 0.45 -9.74
N ARG A 33 -9.64 -0.47 -10.66
CA ARG A 33 -10.53 -0.77 -11.79
C ARG A 33 -11.87 -1.27 -11.25
N ILE A 34 -12.96 -0.71 -11.75
CA ILE A 34 -14.33 -1.05 -11.30
C ILE A 34 -15.14 -1.76 -12.37
N VAL A 35 -15.11 -1.27 -13.62
CA VAL A 35 -15.93 -1.77 -14.73
C VAL A 35 -15.32 -1.29 -16.04
N ASP A 36 -15.75 -1.86 -17.15
CA ASP A 36 -15.55 -1.25 -18.46
C ASP A 36 -16.69 -0.28 -18.77
N TYR A 37 -16.34 0.95 -19.16
CA TYR A 37 -17.25 2.05 -19.43
C TYR A 37 -16.91 2.62 -20.82
N HIS A 38 -17.90 2.64 -21.73
CA HIS A 38 -17.68 2.95 -23.15
C HIS A 38 -16.57 2.09 -23.79
N GLY A 39 -16.51 0.79 -23.43
CA GLY A 39 -15.55 -0.17 -23.99
C GLY A 39 -14.11 -0.01 -23.49
N ARG A 40 -13.88 0.81 -22.47
CA ARG A 40 -12.57 1.10 -21.88
C ARG A 40 -12.60 0.93 -20.36
N PRO A 41 -11.47 0.62 -19.70
CA PRO A 41 -11.45 0.47 -18.26
C PRO A 41 -11.77 1.80 -17.55
N ALA A 42 -12.66 1.73 -16.56
CA ALA A 42 -12.91 2.79 -15.60
C ALA A 42 -12.32 2.43 -14.24
N TYR A 43 -11.82 3.44 -13.54
CA TYR A 43 -11.17 3.32 -12.25
C TYR A 43 -11.85 4.22 -11.23
N ARG A 44 -11.90 3.82 -9.97
CA ARG A 44 -12.45 4.63 -8.87
C ARG A 44 -11.40 4.81 -7.79
N LYS A 45 -11.24 6.04 -7.32
CA LYS A 45 -10.42 6.33 -6.15
C LYS A 45 -11.09 5.77 -4.90
N LEU A 46 -10.34 4.94 -4.16
CA LEU A 46 -10.85 4.27 -2.97
C LEU A 46 -11.52 5.24 -1.99
N GLY A 47 -12.67 4.86 -1.46
CA GLY A 47 -13.45 5.65 -0.49
C GLY A 47 -14.13 6.91 -1.05
N THR A 48 -13.99 7.22 -2.34
CA THR A 48 -14.58 8.43 -2.95
C THR A 48 -15.53 8.11 -4.11
N THR A 49 -16.24 9.12 -4.60
CA THR A 49 -16.97 9.05 -5.87
C THR A 49 -16.09 9.39 -7.06
N THR A 50 -14.84 9.82 -6.86
CA THR A 50 -13.95 10.23 -7.93
C THR A 50 -13.57 9.03 -8.80
N VAL A 51 -13.71 9.19 -10.12
CA VAL A 51 -13.39 8.15 -11.10
C VAL A 51 -12.48 8.66 -12.19
N ILE A 52 -11.74 7.74 -12.81
CA ILE A 52 -11.13 7.93 -14.13
C ILE A 52 -11.94 7.11 -15.13
N ARG A 53 -12.46 7.74 -16.18
CA ARG A 53 -13.34 7.10 -17.16
C ARG A 53 -13.04 7.57 -18.58
N TYR A 54 -13.40 6.76 -19.56
CA TYR A 54 -13.34 7.16 -20.96
C TYR A 54 -14.61 7.92 -21.37
N TRP A 55 -14.44 8.92 -22.23
CA TRP A 55 -15.50 9.73 -22.80
C TRP A 55 -15.45 9.64 -24.32
N SER A 56 -16.29 8.77 -24.88
CA SER A 56 -16.29 8.43 -26.30
C SER A 56 -16.58 9.60 -27.25
N PRO A 57 -17.44 10.60 -26.96
CA PRO A 57 -17.73 11.68 -27.90
C PRO A 57 -16.52 12.57 -28.25
N ALA A 58 -15.52 12.64 -27.38
CA ALA A 58 -14.32 13.44 -27.58
C ALA A 58 -13.02 12.63 -27.60
N ASP A 59 -13.11 11.29 -27.51
CA ASP A 59 -11.96 10.38 -27.42
C ASP A 59 -10.96 10.72 -26.31
N ARG A 60 -11.47 10.89 -25.08
CA ARG A 60 -10.69 11.37 -23.93
C ARG A 60 -10.82 10.48 -22.69
N TRP A 61 -9.78 10.44 -21.89
CA TRP A 61 -9.85 10.05 -20.49
C TRP A 61 -10.22 11.26 -19.64
N LEU A 62 -11.15 11.10 -18.71
CA LEU A 62 -11.60 12.14 -17.78
C LEU A 62 -11.39 11.68 -16.34
N ILE A 63 -10.99 12.60 -15.45
CA ILE A 63 -11.09 12.43 -14.00
C ILE A 63 -12.26 13.27 -13.51
N ASP A 64 -13.25 12.60 -12.93
CA ASP A 64 -14.54 13.17 -12.56
C ASP A 64 -14.81 12.91 -11.08
N CYS A 65 -14.94 13.98 -10.27
CA CYS A 65 -15.24 13.87 -8.84
C CYS A 65 -16.67 13.37 -8.56
N GLU A 66 -17.57 13.43 -9.54
CA GLU A 66 -18.99 13.12 -9.39
C GLU A 66 -19.36 11.72 -9.89
N GLY A 67 -18.37 10.90 -10.23
CA GLY A 67 -18.54 9.49 -10.61
C GLY A 67 -18.70 9.24 -12.10
N LEU A 68 -19.36 8.14 -12.45
CA LEU A 68 -19.59 7.73 -13.84
C LEU A 68 -20.78 8.49 -14.41
N LYS A 69 -20.55 9.72 -14.90
CA LYS A 69 -21.56 10.56 -15.54
C LYS A 69 -21.41 10.59 -17.06
N GLU A 70 -22.53 10.68 -17.77
CA GLU A 70 -22.57 10.96 -19.21
C GLU A 70 -22.42 12.47 -19.47
N SER A 71 -21.28 13.05 -19.06
CA SER A 71 -20.96 14.48 -19.17
C SER A 71 -19.49 14.67 -19.51
N ASP A 72 -19.14 15.80 -20.12
CA ASP A 72 -17.77 16.23 -20.37
C ASP A 72 -17.19 17.13 -19.26
N VAL A 73 -18.01 17.52 -18.29
CA VAL A 73 -17.57 18.27 -17.10
C VAL A 73 -16.64 17.37 -16.26
N CYS A 74 -15.40 17.82 -16.08
CA CYS A 74 -14.37 17.05 -15.40
C CYS A 74 -13.31 17.93 -14.73
N ASN A 75 -12.61 17.38 -13.75
CA ASN A 75 -11.52 18.04 -13.04
C ASN A 75 -10.19 17.94 -13.82
N ALA A 76 -10.01 16.87 -14.58
CA ALA A 76 -8.88 16.70 -15.48
C ALA A 76 -9.26 15.87 -16.70
N TYR A 77 -8.57 16.07 -17.82
CA TYR A 77 -8.70 15.20 -18.99
C TYR A 77 -7.35 14.90 -19.64
N ALA A 78 -7.33 13.86 -20.45
CA ALA A 78 -6.24 13.57 -21.38
C ALA A 78 -6.81 13.00 -22.68
N GLU A 79 -6.20 13.33 -23.81
CA GLU A 79 -6.56 12.72 -25.11
C GLU A 79 -6.17 11.23 -25.11
N GLN A 80 -7.05 10.34 -25.58
CA GLN A 80 -6.81 8.89 -25.52
C GLN A 80 -5.77 8.42 -26.53
N ARG A 81 -5.77 8.94 -27.76
CA ARG A 81 -4.73 8.73 -28.78
C ARG A 81 -4.37 7.25 -29.06
N GLY A 82 -5.34 6.36 -29.00
CA GLY A 82 -5.14 4.92 -29.14
C GLY A 82 -4.67 4.20 -27.88
N MET A 83 -4.28 4.91 -26.80
CA MET A 83 -3.75 4.30 -25.59
C MET A 83 -4.78 3.42 -24.86
N PRO A 84 -4.43 2.18 -24.49
CA PRO A 84 -5.40 1.22 -23.97
C PRO A 84 -6.00 1.63 -22.62
N HIS A 85 -5.28 2.41 -21.82
CA HIS A 85 -5.66 2.81 -20.47
C HIS A 85 -5.11 4.21 -20.11
N PRO A 86 -5.68 4.90 -19.10
CA PRO A 86 -5.29 6.27 -18.72
C PRO A 86 -3.90 6.39 -18.08
N ALA A 87 -3.30 5.27 -17.66
CA ALA A 87 -2.01 5.22 -16.98
C ALA A 87 -0.80 4.98 -17.92
N ASP A 88 -1.01 5.14 -19.23
CA ASP A 88 0.07 5.02 -20.20
C ASP A 88 1.00 6.26 -20.12
N GLU A 89 2.30 6.06 -20.29
CA GLU A 89 3.32 7.11 -20.13
C GLU A 89 3.21 8.20 -21.20
N GLU A 90 2.58 7.91 -22.36
CA GLU A 90 2.37 8.87 -23.43
C GLU A 90 1.14 9.79 -23.20
N VAL A 91 0.31 9.48 -22.20
CA VAL A 91 -0.90 10.23 -21.88
C VAL A 91 -0.54 11.53 -21.16
N VAL A 92 -0.90 12.66 -21.77
CA VAL A 92 -0.65 14.00 -21.22
C VAL A 92 -1.93 14.56 -20.61
N TRP A 93 -1.86 14.85 -19.31
CA TRP A 93 -2.99 15.34 -18.54
C TRP A 93 -3.09 16.87 -18.52
N PHE A 94 -4.33 17.34 -18.62
CA PHE A 94 -4.72 18.74 -18.48
C PHE A 94 -5.67 18.84 -17.28
N VAL A 95 -5.30 19.65 -16.28
CA VAL A 95 -6.05 19.81 -15.04
C VAL A 95 -6.76 21.15 -15.06
N TRP A 96 -8.03 21.19 -14.63
CA TRP A 96 -8.77 22.44 -14.52
C TRP A 96 -8.09 23.38 -13.51
N GLU A 97 -7.77 24.60 -13.93
CA GLU A 97 -7.23 25.62 -13.04
C GLU A 97 -8.23 26.78 -12.94
N SER A 98 -8.82 26.99 -11.76
CA SER A 98 -9.89 27.99 -11.52
C SER A 98 -9.41 29.41 -11.81
N GLN A 99 -8.14 29.70 -11.55
CA GLN A 99 -7.51 30.99 -11.84
C GLN A 99 -7.50 31.29 -13.35
N HIS A 100 -7.32 30.26 -14.18
CA HIS A 100 -7.26 30.38 -15.64
C HIS A 100 -8.62 30.13 -16.31
N ARG A 101 -9.58 29.53 -15.57
CA ARG A 101 -10.88 29.08 -16.09
C ARG A 101 -10.73 28.18 -17.31
N SER A 102 -9.70 27.35 -17.31
CA SER A 102 -9.38 26.42 -18.39
C SER A 102 -8.59 25.23 -17.84
N HIS A 103 -8.63 24.11 -18.56
CA HIS A 103 -7.72 23.01 -18.31
C HIS A 103 -6.33 23.35 -18.85
N MET A 104 -5.32 23.26 -17.98
CA MET A 104 -3.93 23.57 -18.28
C MET A 104 -3.10 22.29 -18.19
N ARG A 105 -2.10 22.15 -19.06
CA ARG A 105 -1.13 21.06 -18.94
C ARG A 105 -0.41 21.20 -17.60
N ASP A 106 -0.44 20.16 -16.78
CA ASP A 106 0.26 20.14 -15.51
C ASP A 106 1.42 19.13 -15.59
N PRO A 107 2.68 19.59 -15.70
CA PRO A 107 3.83 18.69 -15.87
C PRO A 107 4.08 17.81 -14.65
N ASP A 108 3.56 18.20 -13.50
CA ASP A 108 3.67 17.41 -12.26
C ASP A 108 2.54 16.38 -12.15
N PHE A 109 1.44 16.50 -12.89
CA PHE A 109 0.30 15.59 -12.79
C PHE A 109 0.56 14.29 -13.54
N LEU A 110 0.62 13.19 -12.81
CA LEU A 110 0.88 11.86 -13.34
C LEU A 110 -0.30 10.94 -13.07
N VAL A 111 -0.70 10.16 -14.07
CA VAL A 111 -1.47 8.92 -13.89
C VAL A 111 -0.60 7.76 -14.33
N THR A 112 -0.36 6.78 -13.45
CA THR A 112 0.62 5.72 -13.70
C THR A 112 0.20 4.38 -13.11
N SER A 113 0.61 3.27 -13.72
CA SER A 113 0.47 1.92 -13.17
C SER A 113 1.69 1.49 -12.37
N MET A 114 2.66 2.39 -12.17
CA MET A 114 3.86 2.11 -11.39
C MET A 114 3.51 1.96 -9.91
N PRO A 115 4.31 1.19 -9.14
CA PRO A 115 4.05 1.01 -7.71
C PRO A 115 3.98 2.35 -6.98
N SER A 116 3.04 2.47 -6.05
CA SER A 116 2.92 3.63 -5.14
C SER A 116 4.03 3.66 -4.10
N GLU A 117 4.67 2.52 -3.84
CA GLU A 117 5.69 2.35 -2.83
C GLU A 117 6.76 1.36 -3.32
N VAL A 118 8.01 1.62 -2.94
CA VAL A 118 9.13 0.69 -3.09
C VAL A 118 10.00 0.70 -1.83
N GLN A 119 10.65 -0.43 -1.57
CA GLN A 119 11.53 -0.62 -0.42
C GLN A 119 12.99 -0.69 -0.89
N LEU A 120 13.84 0.20 -0.40
CA LEU A 120 15.29 0.08 -0.58
C LEU A 120 15.87 -0.68 0.61
N VAL A 121 16.47 -1.83 0.38
CA VAL A 121 17.05 -2.67 1.43
C VAL A 121 18.49 -3.06 1.09
N GLY A 122 19.21 -3.65 2.05
CA GLY A 122 20.50 -4.31 1.79
C GLY A 122 21.71 -3.74 2.53
N ARG A 123 21.65 -2.49 3.01
CA ARG A 123 22.75 -1.92 3.80
C ARG A 123 22.63 -2.29 5.28
N ALA A 124 23.71 -2.76 5.88
CA ALA A 124 23.76 -2.95 7.33
C ALA A 124 23.63 -1.60 8.04
N GLN A 125 23.01 -1.57 9.23
CA GLN A 125 22.73 -0.33 9.98
C GLN A 125 23.98 0.54 10.24
N ASN A 126 25.14 -0.10 10.41
CA ASN A 126 26.42 0.57 10.68
C ASN A 126 27.28 0.80 9.43
N ALA A 127 26.79 0.46 8.24
CA ALA A 127 27.53 0.66 6.99
C ALA A 127 27.36 2.09 6.45
N GLU A 128 28.31 2.54 5.63
CA GLU A 128 28.15 3.79 4.88
C GLU A 128 26.82 3.78 4.09
N ASN A 129 26.15 4.92 4.01
CA ASN A 129 24.86 5.08 3.33
C ASN A 129 23.71 4.21 3.89
N SER A 130 23.81 3.62 5.10
CA SER A 130 22.74 2.81 5.69
C SER A 130 21.39 3.55 5.81
N ALA A 131 21.45 4.87 5.99
CA ALA A 131 20.28 5.75 6.04
C ALA A 131 19.43 5.76 4.74
N MET A 132 19.97 5.24 3.64
CA MET A 132 19.22 5.09 2.40
C MET A 132 18.14 4.00 2.50
N ASN A 133 18.34 2.97 3.33
CA ASN A 133 17.35 1.90 3.48
C ASN A 133 16.01 2.44 3.98
N GLY A 134 14.92 1.80 3.55
CA GLY A 134 13.56 2.02 4.00
C GLY A 134 12.58 2.25 2.86
N GLU A 135 11.41 2.75 3.24
CA GLU A 135 10.25 2.95 2.38
C GLU A 135 10.34 4.25 1.58
N TYR A 136 10.11 4.16 0.26
CA TYR A 136 10.02 5.30 -0.64
C TYR A 136 8.64 5.32 -1.31
N LYS A 137 7.90 6.42 -1.12
CA LYS A 137 6.56 6.63 -1.70
C LYS A 137 6.65 7.40 -3.01
N LEU A 138 5.80 7.04 -3.96
CA LEU A 138 5.63 7.76 -5.22
C LEU A 138 5.13 9.17 -4.92
N VAL A 139 5.87 10.18 -5.38
CA VAL A 139 5.53 11.59 -5.13
C VAL A 139 5.28 12.39 -6.39
N GLY A 140 5.50 11.83 -7.57
CA GLY A 140 5.28 12.50 -8.85
C GLY A 140 6.24 12.03 -9.94
N LEU A 141 6.65 12.94 -10.82
CA LEU A 141 7.61 12.70 -11.88
C LEU A 141 8.94 13.42 -11.61
N HIS A 142 10.02 12.83 -12.11
CA HIS A 142 11.32 13.49 -12.24
C HIS A 142 11.92 13.08 -13.59
N GLN A 143 12.13 14.07 -14.47
CA GLN A 143 12.61 13.84 -15.84
C GLN A 143 11.75 12.80 -16.61
N GLY A 144 10.43 12.92 -16.50
CA GLY A 144 9.48 12.09 -17.25
C GLY A 144 9.27 10.66 -16.73
N ARG A 145 9.89 10.29 -15.60
CA ARG A 145 9.70 8.97 -14.96
C ARG A 145 9.20 9.11 -13.52
N PRO A 146 8.57 8.07 -12.94
CA PRO A 146 8.15 8.07 -11.55
C PRO A 146 9.28 8.46 -10.60
N ALA A 147 8.97 9.30 -9.62
CA ALA A 147 9.89 9.78 -8.61
C ALA A 147 9.41 9.34 -7.23
N TYR A 148 10.31 8.75 -6.45
CA TYR A 148 9.98 8.25 -5.12
C TYR A 148 10.76 8.99 -4.05
N ARG A 149 10.13 9.28 -2.91
CA ARG A 149 10.74 9.96 -1.76
C ARG A 149 10.57 9.14 -0.50
N LYS A 150 11.64 9.03 0.29
CA LYS A 150 11.60 8.39 1.60
C LYS A 150 10.90 9.28 2.62
N ALA A 151 9.91 8.74 3.33
CA ALA A 151 9.16 9.46 4.35
C ALA A 151 10.09 10.10 5.41
N GLY A 152 9.73 11.30 5.87
CA GLY A 152 10.50 12.03 6.90
C GLY A 152 11.91 12.49 6.47
N SER A 153 12.30 12.32 5.21
CA SER A 153 13.62 12.71 4.72
C SER A 153 13.54 13.37 3.34
N ARG A 154 14.66 13.92 2.89
CA ARG A 154 14.82 14.38 1.51
C ARG A 154 15.27 13.27 0.57
N HIS A 155 15.54 12.05 1.03
CA HIS A 155 16.11 11.00 0.18
C HIS A 155 15.15 10.64 -0.95
N ALA A 156 15.70 10.43 -2.14
CA ALA A 156 14.93 10.18 -3.35
C ALA A 156 15.48 9.01 -4.16
N LEU A 157 14.56 8.27 -4.80
CA LEU A 157 14.85 7.46 -5.97
C LEU A 157 14.33 8.22 -7.19
N ARG A 158 15.23 8.57 -8.11
CA ARG A 158 14.89 9.39 -9.27
C ARG A 158 15.56 8.87 -10.53
N TYR A 159 14.90 9.06 -11.66
CA TYR A 159 15.47 8.76 -12.96
C TYR A 159 16.34 9.92 -13.46
N LYS A 160 17.40 9.57 -14.19
CA LYS A 160 18.27 10.49 -14.92
C LYS A 160 18.31 10.05 -16.38
N THR A 161 17.80 10.94 -17.24
CA THR A 161 17.71 10.69 -18.69
C THR A 161 19.11 10.59 -19.31
N THR A 162 20.03 11.46 -18.88
CA THR A 162 21.43 11.40 -19.30
C THR A 162 22.09 10.16 -18.70
N GLY A 163 22.26 9.13 -19.53
CA GLY A 163 22.86 7.85 -19.13
C GLY A 163 21.87 6.73 -18.84
N ASP A 164 20.56 6.98 -18.92
CA ASP A 164 19.49 5.99 -18.70
C ASP A 164 19.65 5.25 -17.34
N ARG A 165 19.59 6.00 -16.23
CA ARG A 165 19.87 5.48 -14.89
C ARG A 165 18.81 5.82 -13.86
N TRP A 166 18.59 4.90 -12.93
CA TRP A 166 17.96 5.17 -11.65
C TRP A 166 19.01 5.55 -10.62
N LEU A 167 18.77 6.62 -9.86
CA LEU A 167 19.70 7.17 -8.87
C LEU A 167 19.07 7.15 -7.47
N ILE A 168 19.89 6.83 -6.46
CA ILE A 168 19.63 7.06 -5.04
C ILE A 168 20.30 8.38 -4.66
N ASP A 169 19.51 9.38 -4.28
CA ASP A 169 20.00 10.71 -3.94
C ASP A 169 19.59 11.10 -2.52
N LEU A 170 20.55 11.17 -1.59
CA LEU A 170 20.28 11.55 -0.20
C LEU A 170 20.08 13.07 -0.02
N GLU A 171 20.22 13.85 -1.09
CA GLU A 171 19.88 15.28 -1.13
C GLU A 171 18.57 15.57 -1.86
N GLY A 172 17.91 14.52 -2.40
CA GLY A 172 16.59 14.59 -2.99
C GLY A 172 16.56 14.75 -4.51
N PHE A 173 15.57 15.49 -5.00
CA PHE A 173 15.35 15.66 -6.44
C PHE A 173 16.22 16.78 -6.98
N ARG A 174 17.46 16.44 -7.38
CA ARG A 174 18.41 17.35 -8.02
C ARG A 174 18.60 16.99 -9.48
N ASP A 175 18.84 17.97 -10.34
CA ASP A 175 19.21 17.73 -11.74
C ASP A 175 20.71 17.41 -11.94
N SER A 176 21.37 16.86 -10.92
CA SER A 176 22.79 16.50 -10.93
C SER A 176 23.00 14.99 -11.15
N ASP A 177 24.19 14.62 -11.62
CA ASP A 177 24.66 13.23 -11.69
C ASP A 177 25.30 12.75 -10.36
N VAL A 178 25.54 13.68 -9.42
CA VAL A 178 26.04 13.34 -8.08
C VAL A 178 24.96 12.59 -7.30
N CYS A 179 25.27 11.37 -6.86
CA CYS A 179 24.34 10.48 -6.18
C CYS A 179 25.07 9.49 -5.26
N ASN A 180 24.34 8.92 -4.30
CA ASN A 180 24.85 7.92 -3.36
C ASN A 180 24.82 6.50 -3.94
N GLY A 181 23.98 6.27 -4.95
CA GLY A 181 23.99 5.04 -5.71
C GLY A 181 23.28 5.18 -7.04
N TYR A 182 23.57 4.27 -7.97
CA TYR A 182 22.88 4.20 -9.25
C TYR A 182 22.69 2.77 -9.74
N ALA A 183 21.71 2.58 -10.60
CA ALA A 183 21.53 1.39 -11.40
C ALA A 183 21.22 1.79 -12.85
N ASP A 184 21.79 1.08 -13.82
CA ASP A 184 21.41 1.26 -15.22
C ASP A 184 19.94 0.82 -15.39
N ALA A 185 19.13 1.64 -16.05
CA ALA A 185 17.68 1.47 -16.03
C ALA A 185 17.22 0.32 -16.91
N GLN A 186 17.93 0.00 -18.00
CA GLN A 186 17.61 -1.12 -18.89
C GLN A 186 16.16 -1.07 -19.40
N ASN A 187 15.68 0.13 -19.76
CA ASN A 187 14.28 0.41 -20.11
C ASN A 187 13.25 0.13 -18.99
N SER A 188 13.69 -0.10 -17.74
CA SER A 188 12.79 -0.29 -16.61
C SER A 188 12.04 0.99 -16.29
N LYS A 189 10.70 0.88 -16.22
CA LYS A 189 9.79 1.99 -15.92
C LYS A 189 9.84 2.43 -14.44
N HIS A 190 10.37 1.60 -13.55
CA HIS A 190 10.54 1.88 -12.11
C HIS A 190 11.82 1.22 -11.56
N PRO A 191 12.36 1.65 -10.40
CA PRO A 191 13.63 1.15 -9.89
C PRO A 191 13.57 -0.28 -9.31
N GLY A 192 12.36 -0.80 -9.06
CA GLY A 192 12.13 -2.08 -8.37
C GLY A 192 12.15 -3.34 -9.24
N ASN A 193 12.66 -3.25 -10.47
CA ASN A 193 12.64 -4.35 -11.44
C ASN A 193 13.97 -5.15 -11.45
N GLY A 194 14.47 -5.52 -10.27
CA GLY A 194 15.67 -6.38 -10.15
C GLY A 194 16.97 -5.76 -10.68
N LEU A 195 17.09 -4.43 -10.64
CA LEU A 195 18.28 -3.73 -11.14
C LEU A 195 19.50 -3.95 -10.23
N GLN A 196 20.70 -3.88 -10.82
CA GLN A 196 21.97 -3.98 -10.10
C GLN A 196 22.45 -2.62 -9.63
N TRP A 197 22.60 -2.46 -8.31
CA TRP A 197 22.93 -1.17 -7.70
C TRP A 197 24.43 -1.02 -7.43
N ASN A 198 24.99 0.11 -7.85
CA ASN A 198 26.34 0.55 -7.55
C ASN A 198 26.27 1.66 -6.50
N ILE A 199 26.88 1.45 -5.33
CA ILE A 199 26.82 2.37 -4.19
C ILE A 199 28.15 3.07 -4.02
N TRP A 200 28.11 4.38 -3.70
CA TRP A 200 29.30 5.17 -3.43
C TRP A 200 30.04 4.59 -2.22
N ASP A 201 31.34 4.30 -2.41
CA ASP A 201 32.26 3.86 -1.38
C ASP A 201 33.31 4.96 -1.18
N SER A 202 33.17 5.71 -0.08
CA SER A 202 34.07 6.82 0.24
C SER A 202 35.53 6.39 0.40
N SER A 203 35.78 5.16 0.84
CA SER A 203 37.14 4.63 1.00
C SER A 203 37.84 4.37 -0.34
N ARG A 204 37.05 4.11 -1.40
CA ARG A 204 37.54 3.85 -2.76
C ARG A 204 37.37 5.04 -3.69
N GLY A 205 36.64 6.08 -3.28
CA GLY A 205 36.35 7.27 -4.08
C GLY A 205 35.59 6.96 -5.37
N ARG A 206 34.76 5.91 -5.38
CA ARG A 206 33.95 5.51 -6.55
C ARG A 206 32.72 4.71 -6.15
N HIS A 207 31.76 4.60 -7.07
CA HIS A 207 30.66 3.64 -6.94
C HIS A 207 31.15 2.21 -7.19
N VAL A 208 30.69 1.26 -6.36
CA VAL A 208 31.00 -0.16 -6.44
C VAL A 208 29.70 -0.96 -6.42
N LEU A 209 29.62 -2.01 -7.23
CA LEU A 209 28.49 -2.94 -7.22
C LEU A 209 28.26 -3.50 -5.81
N ASP A 210 27.04 -3.35 -5.31
CA ASP A 210 26.59 -3.89 -4.04
C ASP A 210 25.41 -4.85 -4.28
N LEU A 211 25.69 -6.15 -4.30
CA LEU A 211 24.70 -7.19 -4.55
C LEU A 211 23.65 -7.31 -3.44
N SER A 212 23.94 -6.77 -2.25
CA SER A 212 22.99 -6.77 -1.15
C SER A 212 21.92 -5.71 -1.35
N VAL A 213 22.24 -4.61 -2.04
CA VAL A 213 21.31 -3.49 -2.23
C VAL A 213 20.31 -3.79 -3.33
N GLN A 214 19.04 -3.69 -2.97
CA GLN A 214 17.92 -4.00 -3.85
C GLN A 214 16.80 -3.02 -3.61
N VAL A 215 16.09 -2.67 -4.69
CA VAL A 215 14.79 -1.99 -4.60
C VAL A 215 13.71 -3.04 -4.86
N ILE A 216 12.81 -3.19 -3.91
CA ILE A 216 11.79 -4.24 -3.88
C ILE A 216 10.42 -3.58 -4.00
N VAL A 217 9.56 -4.12 -4.88
CA VAL A 217 8.14 -3.77 -4.92
C VAL A 217 7.39 -4.70 -3.97
N ALA A 218 7.31 -4.30 -2.71
CA ALA A 218 6.59 -5.01 -1.67
C ALA A 218 6.21 -4.05 -0.54
N PRO A 219 5.13 -4.32 0.19
CA PRO A 219 4.82 -3.57 1.41
C PRO A 219 5.92 -3.77 2.46
N THR A 220 6.13 -2.77 3.33
CA THR A 220 7.00 -2.89 4.51
C THR A 220 6.56 -4.03 5.44
N VAL A 221 5.26 -4.16 5.66
CA VAL A 221 4.66 -5.11 6.61
C VAL A 221 3.52 -5.84 5.95
N VAL A 222 3.41 -7.15 6.23
CA VAL A 222 2.24 -7.96 5.94
C VAL A 222 1.72 -8.61 7.23
N GLU A 223 0.41 -8.76 7.33
CA GLU A 223 -0.26 -9.37 8.48
C GLU A 223 -0.74 -10.75 8.09
N LEU A 224 -0.28 -11.78 8.79
CA LEU A 224 -0.80 -13.14 8.65
C LEU A 224 -1.76 -13.40 9.80
N LEU A 225 -3.05 -13.53 9.51
CA LEU A 225 -4.10 -13.62 10.53
C LEU A 225 -5.05 -14.76 10.22
N GLY A 226 -5.83 -15.17 11.24
CA GLY A 226 -6.99 -16.05 11.07
C GLY A 226 -6.84 -17.46 11.62
N ARG A 227 -5.62 -17.90 12.00
CA ARG A 227 -5.46 -19.19 12.67
C ARG A 227 -6.00 -19.10 14.10
N ASP A 228 -6.95 -19.95 14.46
CA ASP A 228 -7.51 -19.99 15.81
C ASP A 228 -6.43 -20.25 16.87
N SER A 229 -6.45 -19.51 17.98
CA SER A 229 -5.42 -19.58 19.02
C SER A 229 -5.34 -20.93 19.75
N THR A 230 -6.38 -21.74 19.67
CA THR A 230 -6.42 -23.09 20.26
C THR A 230 -5.87 -24.17 19.33
N LYS A 231 -5.64 -23.85 18.04
CA LYS A 231 -5.11 -24.79 17.05
C LYS A 231 -3.58 -24.79 17.01
N GLU A 232 -3.01 -25.90 16.53
CA GLU A 232 -1.57 -25.95 16.24
C GLU A 232 -1.19 -24.92 15.16
N ASN A 233 0.07 -24.47 15.20
CA ASN A 233 0.62 -23.40 14.38
C ASN A 233 -0.03 -22.02 14.57
N ALA A 234 -0.89 -21.79 15.58
CA ALA A 234 -1.46 -20.47 15.87
C ALA A 234 -0.40 -19.37 16.06
N SER A 235 0.81 -19.73 16.51
CA SER A 235 1.94 -18.82 16.65
C SER A 235 2.43 -18.22 15.32
N MET A 236 1.98 -18.73 14.17
CA MET A 236 2.25 -18.14 12.87
C MET A 236 1.53 -16.81 12.67
N ASN A 237 0.42 -16.56 13.38
CA ASN A 237 -0.28 -15.29 13.26
C ASN A 237 0.57 -14.11 13.74
N GLY A 238 0.42 -12.97 13.08
CA GLY A 238 0.98 -11.68 13.47
C GLY A 238 1.61 -10.93 12.30
N SER A 239 2.31 -9.85 12.63
CA SER A 239 2.98 -8.98 11.66
C SER A 239 4.32 -9.55 11.21
N TYR A 240 4.57 -9.50 9.91
CA TYR A 240 5.84 -9.86 9.28
C TYR A 240 6.39 -8.64 8.53
N VAL A 241 7.63 -8.27 8.84
CA VAL A 241 8.36 -7.14 8.25
C VAL A 241 9.22 -7.64 7.11
N LEU A 242 9.30 -6.87 6.03
CA LEU A 242 10.16 -7.16 4.90
C LEU A 242 11.62 -7.26 5.35
N ALA A 243 12.22 -8.44 5.13
CA ALA A 243 13.60 -8.75 5.49
C ALA A 243 14.56 -8.64 4.29
N GLY A 244 14.04 -8.76 3.06
CA GLY A 244 14.82 -8.70 1.83
C GLY A 244 14.21 -9.55 0.72
N MET A 245 15.06 -10.14 -0.11
CA MET A 245 14.65 -11.08 -1.16
C MET A 245 15.12 -12.51 -0.82
N HIS A 246 14.30 -13.49 -1.16
CA HIS A 246 14.60 -14.92 -1.12
C HIS A 246 14.06 -15.59 -2.38
N ALA A 247 14.90 -16.36 -3.08
CA ALA A 247 14.52 -17.03 -4.34
C ALA A 247 13.86 -16.07 -5.37
N GLY A 248 14.37 -14.83 -5.47
CA GLY A 248 13.88 -13.82 -6.41
C GLY A 248 12.54 -13.16 -6.04
N ARG A 249 12.01 -13.39 -4.82
CA ARG A 249 10.79 -12.74 -4.32
C ARG A 249 11.02 -12.09 -2.94
N PRO A 250 10.22 -11.09 -2.55
CA PRO A 250 10.19 -10.54 -1.19
C PRO A 250 10.09 -11.62 -0.12
N ALA A 251 10.86 -11.48 0.96
CA ALA A 251 10.81 -12.35 2.13
C ALA A 251 10.55 -11.51 3.37
N PHE A 252 9.75 -12.05 4.29
CA PHE A 252 9.31 -11.34 5.48
C PHE A 252 9.65 -12.15 6.74
N THR A 253 10.05 -11.46 7.81
CA THR A 253 10.32 -12.06 9.12
C THR A 253 9.37 -11.51 10.16
N LYS A 254 8.95 -12.34 11.10
CA LYS A 254 7.97 -11.93 12.10
C LYS A 254 8.52 -10.85 13.03
N ALA A 255 7.70 -9.82 13.27
CA ALA A 255 8.10 -8.62 14.02
C ALA A 255 8.34 -8.86 15.51
N ASP A 256 7.86 -9.98 16.06
CA ASP A 256 7.98 -10.33 17.49
C ASP A 256 9.36 -10.89 17.86
N GLY A 257 10.31 -10.93 16.90
CA GLY A 257 11.65 -11.47 17.10
C GLY A 257 11.73 -12.99 17.11
N SER A 258 10.59 -13.69 16.92
CA SER A 258 10.63 -15.11 16.62
C SER A 258 11.32 -15.36 15.28
N ARG A 259 11.73 -16.61 15.07
CA ARG A 259 12.35 -17.01 13.80
C ARG A 259 11.33 -17.21 12.68
N HIS A 260 10.04 -16.91 12.86
CA HIS A 260 9.07 -17.19 11.82
C HIS A 260 9.32 -16.30 10.59
N ALA A 261 9.14 -16.85 9.40
CA ALA A 261 9.28 -16.14 8.15
C ALA A 261 8.21 -16.54 7.13
N ILE A 262 7.87 -15.59 6.25
CA ILE A 262 7.14 -15.85 5.01
C ILE A 262 8.13 -15.71 3.85
N ARG A 263 8.31 -16.77 3.07
CA ARG A 263 9.29 -16.80 1.97
C ARG A 263 8.75 -17.55 0.77
N TYR A 264 9.31 -17.30 -0.39
CA TYR A 264 8.98 -18.02 -1.61
C TYR A 264 9.91 -19.22 -1.82
N SER A 265 9.37 -20.35 -2.28
CA SER A 265 10.14 -21.48 -2.82
C SER A 265 9.96 -21.55 -4.33
N SER A 266 11.05 -21.31 -5.06
CA SER A 266 11.08 -21.43 -6.52
C SER A 266 10.93 -22.87 -7.02
N ASN A 267 11.25 -23.86 -6.18
CA ASN A 267 11.16 -25.27 -6.54
C ASN A 267 9.72 -25.74 -6.62
N MET A 268 8.86 -25.20 -5.75
CA MET A 268 7.45 -25.57 -5.66
C MET A 268 6.50 -24.51 -6.21
N ASP A 269 7.01 -23.31 -6.56
CA ASP A 269 6.20 -22.14 -6.96
C ASP A 269 5.16 -21.75 -5.88
N ARG A 270 5.64 -21.65 -4.62
CA ARG A 270 4.79 -21.46 -3.44
C ARG A 270 5.33 -20.42 -2.48
N TRP A 271 4.42 -19.73 -1.83
CA TRP A 271 4.67 -19.01 -0.59
C TRP A 271 4.63 -19.97 0.59
N LEU A 272 5.62 -19.89 1.47
CA LEU A 272 5.78 -20.75 2.64
C LEU A 272 5.81 -19.91 3.90
N VAL A 273 5.18 -20.41 4.96
CA VAL A 273 5.36 -19.95 6.33
C VAL A 273 6.26 -20.96 7.04
N ASP A 274 7.46 -20.51 7.42
CA ASP A 274 8.49 -21.33 8.04
C ASP A 274 8.75 -20.83 9.46
N LEU A 275 8.62 -21.69 10.46
CA LEU A 275 8.84 -21.31 11.86
C LEU A 275 10.34 -21.24 12.25
N GLU A 276 11.24 -21.65 11.36
CA GLU A 276 12.69 -21.60 11.57
C GLU A 276 13.40 -20.54 10.73
N GLY A 277 12.65 -19.76 9.96
CA GLY A 277 13.14 -18.55 9.29
C GLY A 277 13.35 -18.70 7.80
N ILE A 278 14.24 -17.86 7.27
CA ILE A 278 14.57 -17.85 5.85
C ILE A 278 15.59 -18.96 5.59
N ARG A 279 15.18 -20.01 4.87
CA ARG A 279 16.00 -21.21 4.59
C ARG A 279 15.74 -21.73 3.18
N ASP A 280 16.75 -22.36 2.58
CA ASP A 280 16.66 -23.03 1.27
C ASP A 280 16.16 -24.50 1.38
N VAL A 281 15.09 -24.72 2.13
CA VAL A 281 14.44 -26.04 2.27
C VAL A 281 12.93 -25.93 2.03
N ASP A 282 12.31 -27.02 1.59
CA ASP A 282 10.86 -27.04 1.28
C ASP A 282 9.98 -27.41 2.50
N VAL A 283 10.57 -27.51 3.70
CA VAL A 283 9.85 -27.74 4.95
C VAL A 283 9.17 -26.45 5.41
N CYS A 284 7.87 -26.52 5.71
CA CYS A 284 7.07 -25.38 6.15
C CYS A 284 5.91 -25.83 7.06
N ASN A 285 5.32 -24.87 7.76
CA ASN A 285 4.14 -25.06 8.62
C ASN A 285 2.85 -24.62 7.93
N GLY A 286 2.96 -23.81 6.89
CA GLY A 286 1.88 -23.56 5.95
C GLY A 286 2.43 -23.12 4.60
N PHE A 287 1.62 -23.30 3.56
CA PHE A 287 1.94 -22.81 2.23
C PHE A 287 0.71 -22.27 1.50
N ALA A 288 0.96 -21.44 0.50
CA ALA A 288 -0.03 -21.02 -0.50
C ALA A 288 0.61 -21.11 -1.88
N GLU A 289 -0.15 -21.54 -2.88
CA GLU A 289 0.30 -21.53 -4.28
C GLU A 289 0.53 -20.08 -4.73
N ALA A 290 1.51 -19.84 -5.61
CA ALA A 290 1.83 -18.50 -6.12
C ALA A 290 1.38 -18.34 -7.59
N PRO A 291 0.07 -18.26 -7.87
CA PRO A 291 -0.42 -18.23 -9.25
C PRO A 291 0.14 -17.02 -10.01
N ALA A 292 0.42 -17.23 -11.30
CA ALA A 292 0.88 -16.18 -12.18
C ALA A 292 -0.12 -15.01 -12.22
N GLY A 293 0.40 -13.77 -12.25
CA GLY A 293 -0.41 -12.55 -12.31
C GLY A 293 -0.81 -11.97 -10.96
N LEU A 294 -0.56 -12.66 -9.84
CA LEU A 294 -0.66 -12.05 -8.52
C LEU A 294 0.52 -11.13 -8.21
N PRO A 295 0.37 -10.22 -7.21
CA PRO A 295 1.47 -9.42 -6.72
C PRO A 295 2.70 -10.28 -6.38
N PRO A 296 3.92 -9.73 -6.46
CA PRO A 296 5.13 -10.47 -6.16
C PRO A 296 5.29 -10.76 -4.66
N PHE A 297 4.27 -10.54 -3.82
CA PHE A 297 4.27 -10.76 -2.38
C PHE A 297 2.94 -11.43 -1.95
N PRO A 298 2.88 -12.05 -0.76
CA PRO A 298 1.67 -12.67 -0.26
C PRO A 298 0.51 -11.66 -0.10
N CYS A 299 -0.67 -12.02 -0.60
CA CYS A 299 -1.85 -11.15 -0.63
C CYS A 299 -3.10 -11.88 -0.15
N LYS A 300 -4.23 -11.18 -0.07
CA LYS A 300 -5.50 -11.69 0.49
C LYS A 300 -6.15 -12.77 -0.37
N GLU A 301 -5.77 -12.83 -1.64
CA GLU A 301 -6.24 -13.80 -2.63
C GLU A 301 -5.58 -15.18 -2.45
N LEU A 302 -4.53 -15.28 -1.63
CA LEU A 302 -3.87 -16.56 -1.35
C LEU A 302 -4.69 -17.44 -0.42
N GLU A 303 -4.81 -18.71 -0.81
CA GLU A 303 -5.43 -19.76 -0.01
C GLU A 303 -4.35 -20.55 0.74
N TRP A 304 -4.30 -20.37 2.06
CA TRP A 304 -3.30 -21.00 2.90
C TRP A 304 -3.69 -22.43 3.28
N GLN A 305 -2.75 -23.35 3.10
CA GLN A 305 -2.81 -24.73 3.58
C GLN A 305 -1.86 -24.89 4.77
N ILE A 306 -2.38 -25.25 5.94
CA ILE A 306 -1.64 -25.32 7.20
C ILE A 306 -1.41 -26.78 7.57
N TRP A 307 -0.19 -27.11 7.99
CA TRP A 307 0.15 -28.46 8.44
C TRP A 307 -0.63 -28.81 9.72
N GLU A 308 -1.30 -29.97 9.71
CA GLU A 308 -1.94 -30.51 10.90
C GLU A 308 -1.30 -31.85 11.30
N THR A 309 -0.55 -31.86 12.41
CA THR A 309 0.19 -33.03 12.91
C THR A 309 -0.73 -34.20 13.18
N SER A 310 -1.92 -33.95 13.73
CA SER A 310 -2.93 -34.98 14.01
C SER A 310 -3.41 -35.72 12.77
N ARG A 311 -3.28 -35.10 11.59
CA ARG A 311 -3.71 -35.64 10.29
C ARG A 311 -2.53 -35.97 9.35
N GLY A 312 -1.31 -35.57 9.71
CA GLY A 312 -0.09 -35.80 8.94
C GLY A 312 -0.12 -35.17 7.54
N LYS A 313 -0.82 -34.04 7.36
CA LYS A 313 -0.93 -33.35 6.07
C LYS A 313 -1.26 -31.88 6.20
N HIS A 314 -1.02 -31.12 5.13
CA HIS A 314 -1.50 -29.75 4.98
C HIS A 314 -3.00 -29.74 4.64
N LEU A 315 -3.72 -28.80 5.23
CA LEU A 315 -5.15 -28.60 5.03
C LEU A 315 -5.46 -27.13 4.81
N VAL A 316 -6.36 -26.86 3.86
CA VAL A 316 -6.88 -25.51 3.62
C VAL A 316 -7.47 -24.94 4.90
N ASP A 317 -6.97 -23.79 5.33
CA ASP A 317 -7.57 -22.99 6.40
C ASP A 317 -8.16 -21.72 5.78
N GLN A 318 -9.47 -21.75 5.55
CA GLN A 318 -10.20 -20.65 4.90
C GLN A 318 -10.24 -19.38 5.74
N LEU A 319 -9.81 -19.39 7.00
CA LEU A 319 -9.72 -18.19 7.80
C LEU A 319 -8.35 -17.54 7.72
N VAL A 320 -7.29 -18.30 7.38
CA VAL A 320 -5.93 -17.77 7.31
C VAL A 320 -5.76 -16.91 6.06
N ARG A 321 -5.37 -15.64 6.24
CA ARG A 321 -5.13 -14.69 5.15
C ARG A 321 -3.86 -13.89 5.40
N THR A 322 -3.23 -13.46 4.31
CA THR A 322 -2.22 -12.41 4.36
C THR A 322 -2.83 -11.09 3.92
N LEU A 323 -2.66 -10.06 4.72
CA LEU A 323 -3.22 -8.73 4.47
C LEU A 323 -2.12 -7.69 4.42
N VAL A 324 -2.31 -6.67 3.59
CA VAL A 324 -1.55 -5.42 3.65
C VAL A 324 -2.47 -4.37 4.23
N VAL A 325 -2.45 -4.26 5.56
CA VAL A 325 -3.36 -3.39 6.32
C VAL A 325 -2.58 -2.67 7.41
N PRO A 326 -2.98 -1.44 7.79
CA PRO A 326 -2.38 -0.75 8.91
C PRO A 326 -2.62 -1.53 10.19
N ARG A 327 -1.61 -1.55 11.07
CA ARG A 327 -1.70 -2.17 12.39
C ARG A 327 -2.50 -1.31 13.36
N THR A 328 -2.43 0.00 13.20
CA THR A 328 -2.99 0.96 14.14
C THR A 328 -3.85 1.98 13.41
N ILE A 329 -5.08 2.15 13.88
CA ILE A 329 -6.01 3.18 13.42
C ILE A 329 -6.28 4.13 14.59
N VAL A 330 -6.15 5.42 14.35
CA VAL A 330 -6.50 6.46 15.32
C VAL A 330 -7.80 7.09 14.88
N VAL A 331 -8.82 7.00 15.74
CA VAL A 331 -10.07 7.74 15.58
C VAL A 331 -9.98 9.00 16.43
N SER A 332 -10.22 10.16 15.86
CA SER A 332 -10.12 11.44 16.56
C SER A 332 -11.18 12.45 16.09
N GLY A 333 -11.21 13.61 16.73
CA GLY A 333 -12.04 14.76 16.32
C GLY A 333 -13.32 14.98 17.13
N ARG A 334 -13.89 13.93 17.75
CA ARG A 334 -15.11 14.11 18.56
C ARG A 334 -14.84 14.83 19.88
N GLU A 335 -15.56 15.89 20.17
CA GLU A 335 -15.34 16.67 21.40
C GLU A 335 -15.74 15.90 22.66
N LYS A 336 -14.98 16.07 23.76
CA LYS A 336 -15.15 15.30 25.02
C LYS A 336 -16.55 15.36 25.63
N HIS A 337 -17.32 16.42 25.35
CA HIS A 337 -18.65 16.62 25.92
C HIS A 337 -19.78 16.13 25.01
N LYS A 338 -19.49 15.73 23.76
CA LYS A 338 -20.46 15.13 22.86
C LYS A 338 -20.71 13.67 23.26
N GLU A 339 -21.93 13.17 23.02
CA GLU A 339 -22.25 11.74 23.13
C GLU A 339 -21.26 10.91 22.30
N ASN A 340 -20.91 9.68 22.69
CA ASN A 340 -19.95 8.85 21.94
C ASN A 340 -18.54 9.48 21.77
N ALA A 341 -18.15 10.47 22.58
CA ALA A 341 -16.77 10.98 22.61
C ALA A 341 -15.74 9.89 22.96
N SER A 342 -16.20 8.82 23.61
CA SER A 342 -15.41 7.63 23.88
C SER A 342 -15.02 6.86 22.62
N LEU A 343 -15.53 7.18 21.42
CA LEU A 343 -15.07 6.57 20.16
C LEU A 343 -13.63 6.98 19.82
N ASN A 344 -13.21 8.18 20.23
CA ASN A 344 -11.85 8.65 20.01
C ASN A 344 -10.83 7.74 20.70
N GLY A 345 -9.72 7.45 20.02
CA GLY A 345 -8.60 6.70 20.58
C GLY A 345 -7.89 5.84 19.55
N THR A 346 -6.98 5.02 20.04
CA THR A 346 -6.15 4.13 19.24
C THR A 346 -6.74 2.73 19.22
N TYR A 347 -6.96 2.21 18.02
CA TYR A 347 -7.45 0.87 17.75
C TYR A 347 -6.32 0.07 17.09
N THR A 348 -6.01 -1.10 17.65
CA THR A 348 -4.96 -1.99 17.16
C THR A 348 -5.59 -3.20 16.48
N LEU A 349 -5.01 -3.62 15.35
CA LEU A 349 -5.41 -4.82 14.64
C LEU A 349 -5.38 -6.03 15.59
N ASP A 350 -6.50 -6.74 15.67
CA ASP A 350 -6.66 -7.90 16.55
C ASP A 350 -6.81 -9.20 15.75
N ARG A 351 -7.80 -9.22 14.85
CA ARG A 351 -8.17 -10.44 14.11
C ARG A 351 -8.84 -10.13 12.78
N LEU A 352 -9.26 -11.20 12.10
CA LEU A 352 -10.19 -11.13 10.98
C LEU A 352 -11.63 -11.35 11.47
N VAL A 353 -12.55 -10.53 10.96
CA VAL A 353 -14.00 -10.71 11.08
C VAL A 353 -14.56 -10.65 9.67
N GLU A 354 -15.26 -11.70 9.24
CA GLU A 354 -15.83 -11.79 7.88
C GLU A 354 -14.79 -11.54 6.77
N GLY A 355 -13.56 -12.07 6.96
CA GLY A 355 -12.45 -11.93 6.02
C GLY A 355 -11.79 -10.54 5.97
N HIS A 356 -12.20 -9.59 6.81
CA HIS A 356 -11.69 -8.23 6.86
C HIS A 356 -10.94 -7.96 8.18
N PRO A 357 -9.97 -7.03 8.20
CA PRO A 357 -9.26 -6.66 9.42
C PRO A 357 -10.24 -6.07 10.44
N ALA A 358 -10.09 -6.47 11.70
CA ALA A 358 -10.88 -5.95 12.81
C ALA A 358 -9.94 -5.43 13.89
N TYR A 359 -10.28 -4.27 14.45
CA TYR A 359 -9.41 -3.51 15.33
C TYR A 359 -10.05 -3.38 16.71
N LEU A 360 -9.26 -3.57 17.77
CA LEU A 360 -9.67 -3.45 19.16
C LEU A 360 -9.07 -2.18 19.76
N LYS A 361 -9.88 -1.40 20.48
CA LYS A 361 -9.38 -0.28 21.26
C LYS A 361 -8.84 -0.75 22.61
N LEU A 362 -7.58 -0.41 22.88
CA LEU A 362 -6.88 -0.86 24.08
C LEU A 362 -7.64 -0.52 25.37
N GLY A 363 -7.82 -1.53 26.23
CA GLY A 363 -8.45 -1.36 27.55
C GLY A 363 -9.98 -1.21 27.52
N THR A 364 -10.63 -1.39 26.37
CA THR A 364 -12.08 -1.29 26.22
C THR A 364 -12.62 -2.43 25.35
N PRO A 365 -13.93 -2.75 25.41
CA PRO A 365 -14.53 -3.71 24.47
C PRO A 365 -14.83 -3.11 23.09
N GLN A 366 -14.47 -1.84 22.85
CA GLN A 366 -14.81 -1.14 21.62
C GLN A 366 -14.00 -1.70 20.44
N VAL A 367 -14.68 -1.98 19.33
CA VAL A 367 -14.04 -2.51 18.12
C VAL A 367 -14.42 -1.73 16.89
N ILE A 368 -13.53 -1.72 15.90
CA ILE A 368 -13.86 -1.39 14.51
C ILE A 368 -13.90 -2.70 13.72
N ARG A 369 -15.00 -2.99 13.05
CA ARG A 369 -15.16 -4.19 12.20
C ARG A 369 -15.91 -3.88 10.93
N TYR A 370 -15.75 -4.74 9.92
CA TYR A 370 -16.51 -4.67 8.68
C TYR A 370 -17.88 -5.34 8.86
N TRP A 371 -18.91 -4.74 8.27
CA TRP A 371 -20.27 -5.24 8.24
C TRP A 371 -20.69 -5.52 6.78
N PRO A 372 -20.68 -6.80 6.35
CA PRO A 372 -20.84 -7.15 4.95
C PRO A 372 -22.19 -6.80 4.32
N SER A 373 -23.28 -6.84 5.08
CA SER A 373 -24.63 -6.65 4.51
C SER A 373 -24.87 -5.25 3.95
N GLU A 374 -24.14 -4.25 4.46
CA GLU A 374 -24.27 -2.85 4.03
C GLU A 374 -22.97 -2.28 3.44
N ASP A 375 -21.91 -3.09 3.28
CA ASP A 375 -20.58 -2.62 2.85
C ASP A 375 -20.09 -1.45 3.73
N ARG A 376 -20.07 -1.64 5.05
CA ARG A 376 -19.73 -0.59 6.04
C ARG A 376 -18.64 -1.01 7.01
N TRP A 377 -17.82 -0.05 7.43
CA TRP A 377 -17.05 -0.12 8.66
C TRP A 377 -17.92 0.36 9.82
N ILE A 378 -17.95 -0.35 10.93
CA ILE A 378 -18.73 0.03 12.12
C ILE A 378 -17.87 0.08 13.36
N ILE A 379 -18.22 0.98 14.30
CA ILE A 379 -17.68 0.99 15.66
C ILE A 379 -18.76 0.49 16.62
N ASP A 380 -18.47 -0.62 17.27
CA ASP A 380 -19.35 -1.32 18.23
C ASP A 380 -18.80 -1.12 19.65
N LEU A 381 -19.64 -0.62 20.57
CA LEU A 381 -19.24 -0.34 21.95
C LEU A 381 -19.54 -1.48 22.93
N GLU A 382 -20.48 -2.37 22.62
CA GLU A 382 -21.11 -3.23 23.63
C GLU A 382 -20.87 -4.72 23.38
N GLN A 383 -20.87 -5.15 22.12
CA GLN A 383 -20.86 -6.59 21.79
C GLN A 383 -19.54 -7.05 21.15
N GLY A 384 -18.57 -6.14 21.03
CA GLY A 384 -17.26 -6.42 20.48
C GLY A 384 -17.35 -7.00 19.06
N PHE A 385 -16.58 -8.05 18.77
CA PHE A 385 -16.53 -8.64 17.43
C PHE A 385 -17.74 -9.49 17.04
N TYR A 386 -18.59 -9.87 18.00
CA TYR A 386 -19.74 -10.76 17.77
C TYR A 386 -21.08 -10.02 17.84
N GLY A 387 -21.03 -8.70 17.74
CA GLY A 387 -22.22 -7.87 17.84
C GLY A 387 -23.18 -7.98 16.67
N GLY A 388 -24.44 -7.66 16.94
CA GLY A 388 -25.49 -7.50 15.95
C GLY A 388 -25.27 -6.29 15.03
N ASP A 389 -26.37 -5.77 14.50
CA ASP A 389 -26.46 -4.61 13.61
C ASP A 389 -26.49 -3.27 14.35
N VAL A 390 -26.29 -3.27 15.67
CA VAL A 390 -26.25 -2.06 16.50
C VAL A 390 -24.84 -1.48 16.50
N ALA A 391 -24.67 -0.29 15.92
CA ALA A 391 -23.40 0.41 15.86
C ALA A 391 -23.53 1.85 16.36
N ASN A 392 -22.54 2.30 17.13
CA ASN A 392 -22.46 3.69 17.60
C ASN A 392 -21.93 4.63 16.52
N ALA A 393 -21.18 4.08 15.56
CA ALA A 393 -20.73 4.80 14.39
C ALA A 393 -20.61 3.87 13.18
N TYR A 394 -20.76 4.41 11.98
CA TYR A 394 -20.42 3.69 10.75
C TYR A 394 -19.79 4.60 9.69
N ALA A 395 -19.10 4.00 8.73
CA ALA A 395 -18.69 4.64 7.49
C ALA A 395 -18.90 3.66 6.32
N ASP A 396 -19.46 4.11 5.21
CA ASP A 396 -19.58 3.30 3.99
C ASP A 396 -18.18 2.93 3.50
N ALA A 397 -17.86 1.63 3.39
CA ALA A 397 -16.54 1.16 3.07
C ALA A 397 -16.12 1.52 1.64
N ARG A 398 -17.04 1.44 0.66
CA ARG A 398 -16.80 1.87 -0.73
C ARG A 398 -15.52 1.24 -1.32
N GLY A 399 -15.29 -0.04 -1.01
CA GLY A 399 -14.11 -0.79 -1.41
C GLY A 399 -12.82 -0.50 -0.62
N ALA A 400 -12.87 0.33 0.42
CA ALA A 400 -11.74 0.54 1.33
C ALA A 400 -11.42 -0.76 2.09
N ASN A 401 -10.16 -1.21 2.01
CA ASN A 401 -9.72 -2.45 2.64
C ASN A 401 -9.53 -2.34 4.17
N HIS A 402 -9.60 -1.12 4.75
CA HIS A 402 -9.48 -0.85 6.18
C HIS A 402 -10.24 0.43 6.57
N PRO A 403 -10.51 0.71 7.86
CA PRO A 403 -11.29 1.88 8.28
C PRO A 403 -10.47 3.18 8.38
N GLY A 404 -9.14 3.12 8.37
CA GLY A 404 -8.25 4.30 8.44
C GLY A 404 -8.10 5.13 7.15
N PHE A 405 -8.99 4.98 6.17
CA PHE A 405 -8.94 5.82 4.97
C PHE A 405 -9.55 7.19 5.31
N ASN A 406 -8.76 8.25 5.22
CA ASN A 406 -9.17 9.62 5.55
C ASN A 406 -10.34 10.18 4.72
N VAL A 407 -10.71 9.49 3.63
CA VAL A 407 -11.86 9.83 2.78
C VAL A 407 -13.18 9.25 3.29
N LEU A 408 -13.13 8.31 4.23
CA LEU A 408 -14.32 7.73 4.84
C LEU A 408 -15.00 8.77 5.71
N ARG A 409 -16.31 8.94 5.52
CA ARG A 409 -17.14 9.84 6.31
C ARG A 409 -17.84 9.04 7.39
N TRP A 410 -17.60 9.41 8.64
CA TRP A 410 -18.20 8.73 9.78
C TRP A 410 -19.56 9.35 10.13
N HIS A 411 -20.53 8.45 10.30
CA HIS A 411 -21.88 8.75 10.75
C HIS A 411 -22.01 8.25 12.19
N ILE A 412 -22.23 9.15 13.14
CA ILE A 412 -22.27 8.84 14.58
C ILE A 412 -23.71 8.85 15.06
N TRP A 413 -24.09 7.86 15.87
CA TRP A 413 -25.40 7.83 16.50
C TRP A 413 -25.54 9.02 17.46
N GLU A 414 -26.65 9.75 17.35
CA GLU A 414 -27.00 10.84 18.26
C GLU A 414 -28.39 10.59 18.85
N THR A 415 -28.44 10.35 20.15
CA THR A 415 -29.68 10.07 20.88
C THR A 415 -30.67 11.23 20.76
N ALA A 416 -30.18 12.48 20.68
CA ALA A 416 -31.02 13.66 20.53
C ALA A 416 -31.86 13.65 19.24
N CYS A 417 -31.35 13.06 18.16
CA CYS A 417 -32.08 12.97 16.89
C CYS A 417 -32.55 11.55 16.55
N GLY A 418 -32.17 10.55 17.34
CA GLY A 418 -32.59 9.15 17.16
C GLY A 418 -32.12 8.55 15.84
N LYS A 419 -30.99 9.01 15.30
CA LYS A 419 -30.41 8.55 14.03
C LYS A 419 -28.89 8.76 14.02
N HIS A 420 -28.21 8.13 13.06
CA HIS A 420 -26.83 8.49 12.75
C HIS A 420 -26.78 9.79 11.93
N ALA A 421 -25.95 10.73 12.37
CA ALA A 421 -25.66 11.97 11.68
C ALA A 421 -24.20 12.00 11.23
N VAL A 422 -23.91 12.64 10.09
CA VAL A 422 -22.52 12.84 9.63
C VAL A 422 -21.82 13.73 10.65
N ASP A 423 -20.66 13.28 11.15
CA ASP A 423 -19.77 14.10 11.96
C ASP A 423 -18.48 14.35 11.17
N GLU A 424 -18.37 15.55 10.58
CA GLU A 424 -17.22 15.94 9.75
C GLU A 424 -15.93 16.10 10.56
N ASP A 425 -16.05 16.27 11.87
CA ASP A 425 -14.88 16.36 12.75
C ASP A 425 -14.26 14.97 12.97
N VAL A 426 -15.06 13.89 12.88
CA VAL A 426 -14.58 12.53 13.16
C VAL A 426 -13.79 11.99 11.97
N ILE A 427 -12.49 11.79 12.22
CA ILE A 427 -11.56 11.18 11.27
C ILE A 427 -11.03 9.87 11.82
N ALA A 428 -10.88 8.88 10.94
CA ALA A 428 -10.10 7.67 11.19
C ALA A 428 -8.90 7.68 10.27
N GLU A 429 -7.71 7.70 10.85
CA GLU A 429 -6.45 7.74 10.11
C GLU A 429 -5.56 6.57 10.52
N VAL A 430 -4.72 6.13 9.59
CA VAL A 430 -3.62 5.22 9.91
C VAL A 430 -2.66 5.98 10.79
N ALA A 431 -2.34 5.45 11.97
CA ALA A 431 -1.21 6.00 12.70
C ALA A 431 0.03 5.75 11.86
N ASP A 432 0.79 6.81 11.56
CA ASP A 432 2.18 6.61 11.21
C ASP A 432 2.77 5.85 12.40
N ASP A 433 3.11 4.58 12.20
CA ASP A 433 4.03 3.88 13.08
C ASP A 433 5.35 4.64 12.91
N GLU A 434 5.46 5.83 13.53
CA GLU A 434 6.73 6.50 13.75
C GLU A 434 7.60 5.40 14.29
N GLN A 435 8.57 4.98 13.47
CA GLN A 435 9.46 3.88 13.77
C GLN A 435 9.79 4.03 15.24
N HIS A 436 9.16 3.19 16.08
CA HIS A 436 9.55 3.07 17.46
C HIS A 436 10.95 2.54 17.27
N ASP A 437 11.91 3.46 17.27
CA ASP A 437 13.32 3.22 17.08
C ASP A 437 13.59 2.23 18.19
N VAL A 438 13.60 0.94 17.84
CA VAL A 438 13.81 -0.18 18.75
C VAL A 438 15.28 -0.07 19.09
N ARG A 439 15.61 0.98 19.85
CA ARG A 439 16.85 1.13 20.56
C ARG A 439 16.79 0.01 21.56
N SER A 440 17.31 -1.14 21.12
CA SER A 440 17.63 -2.25 22.00
C SER A 440 18.33 -1.60 23.20
N PRO A 441 17.85 -1.80 24.44
CA PRO A 441 18.45 -1.17 25.59
C PRO A 441 19.92 -1.57 25.59
N SER A 442 20.79 -0.61 25.28
CA SER A 442 22.24 -0.82 25.30
C SER A 442 22.57 -1.23 26.72
N GLY A 443 22.82 -2.52 26.94
CA GLY A 443 23.22 -3.04 28.22
C GLY A 443 24.43 -2.25 28.70
N LYS A 444 24.22 -1.40 29.70
CA LYS A 444 25.33 -0.78 30.42
C LYS A 444 26.04 -1.92 31.14
N THR A 445 27.16 -2.35 30.57
CA THR A 445 28.13 -3.18 31.28
C THR A 445 28.72 -2.32 32.38
N THR A 446 28.20 -2.43 33.60
CA THR A 446 28.90 -1.95 34.79
C THR A 446 30.18 -2.78 34.94
N ARG A 447 31.33 -2.10 34.90
CA ARG A 447 32.63 -2.65 35.31
C ARG A 447 32.79 -2.54 36.81
#